data_AF-M7U4E4-F1
#
_entry.id   AF-M7U4E4-F1
#
_cell.length_a   1.000
_cell.length_b   1.000
_cell.length_c   1.000
_cell.angle_alpha   90.00
_cell.angle_beta   90.00
_cell.angle_gamma   90.00
#
_symmetry.space_group_name_H-M   'P 1'
#
loop_
_entity.id
_entity.type
_entity.pdbx_description
1 polymer ?
#
loop_
_entity_poly.entity_id
_entity_poly.type
_entity_poly.pdbx_seq_one_letter_code
_entity_poly.pdbx_strand_id
1 'polypeptide(L)'
;MKQSTRCFLLLIIFTLTITQLPNVSSSTYTLIWEEDISSSGVPQVSPVLITGKLYYIEADEIFWYDQSGYFAADAQYYTTDNTNAWQWVNHYAVPESSFLQINGESVNWGPFSNGDTGHTYSIEYIGEGEAITFKIVDLMDETYSNNHCHLPVKIYEITTSDETDPVVSI
;
A
#
# COMPACT_ATOMS: atom_id res chain seq x y z
N MET A 1 28.28 20.68 -80.08
CA MET A 1 27.18 20.91 -79.12
C MET A 1 27.64 20.47 -77.74
N LYS A 2 27.79 21.40 -76.79
CA LYS A 2 28.23 21.14 -75.40
C LYS A 2 27.00 20.93 -74.52
N GLN A 3 26.83 19.75 -73.94
CA GLN A 3 25.78 19.47 -72.97
C GLN A 3 26.36 19.64 -71.56
N SER A 4 25.86 20.63 -70.84
CA SER A 4 26.28 21.00 -69.49
C SER A 4 25.36 20.31 -68.48
N THR A 5 25.88 19.30 -67.77
CA THR A 5 25.17 18.59 -66.70
C THR A 5 25.25 19.42 -65.43
N ARG A 6 24.16 20.09 -65.07
CA ARG A 6 24.02 20.77 -63.77
C ARG A 6 23.55 19.76 -62.72
N CYS A 7 24.42 19.45 -61.76
CA CYS A 7 24.07 18.74 -60.53
C CYS A 7 23.17 19.65 -59.67
N PHE A 8 21.92 19.26 -59.47
CA PHE A 8 21.05 19.84 -58.45
C PHE A 8 21.23 19.03 -57.16
N LEU A 9 22.00 19.57 -56.21
CA LEU A 9 22.12 19.02 -54.87
C LEU A 9 20.95 19.58 -54.04
N LEU A 10 19.95 18.75 -53.77
CA LEU A 10 18.81 19.08 -52.91
C LEU A 10 19.26 18.96 -51.45
N LEU A 11 19.46 20.10 -50.78
CA LEU A 11 19.77 20.17 -49.35
C LEU A 11 18.46 20.05 -48.55
N ILE A 12 18.16 18.87 -48.01
CA ILE A 12 17.04 18.65 -47.09
C ILE A 12 17.49 19.12 -45.70
N ILE A 13 16.99 20.28 -45.27
CA ILE A 13 17.18 20.78 -43.90
C ILE A 13 16.20 20.02 -43.00
N PHE A 14 16.73 19.07 -42.23
CA PHE A 14 15.98 18.31 -41.24
C PHE A 14 15.92 19.13 -39.94
N THR A 15 14.83 19.86 -39.72
CA THR A 15 14.55 20.51 -38.44
C THR A 15 14.19 19.44 -37.41
N LEU A 16 15.13 19.09 -36.50
CA LEU A 16 14.82 18.32 -35.30
C LEU A 16 13.90 19.16 -34.40
N THR A 17 12.64 18.75 -34.26
CA THR A 17 11.79 19.21 -33.17
C THR A 17 12.17 18.41 -31.93
N ILE A 18 12.81 19.07 -30.96
CA ILE A 18 13.03 18.48 -29.64
C ILE A 18 11.69 18.57 -28.90
N THR A 19 10.90 17.50 -28.92
CA THR A 19 9.74 17.36 -28.03
C THR A 19 10.26 17.21 -26.61
N GLN A 20 10.08 18.22 -25.76
CA GLN A 20 10.26 18.06 -24.32
C GLN A 20 9.27 17.00 -23.85
N LEU A 21 9.78 15.89 -23.31
CA LEU A 21 8.94 14.91 -22.62
C LEU A 21 8.42 15.57 -21.34
N PRO A 22 7.16 15.31 -20.94
CA PRO A 22 6.65 15.80 -19.67
C PRO A 22 7.54 15.29 -18.53
N ASN A 23 7.90 16.19 -17.60
CA ASN A 23 8.56 15.79 -16.36
C ASN A 23 7.60 14.84 -15.62
N VAL A 24 8.04 13.61 -15.42
CA VAL A 24 7.31 12.63 -14.61
C VAL A 24 7.71 12.90 -13.17
N SER A 25 6.78 13.43 -12.38
CA SER A 25 6.94 13.59 -10.94
C SER A 25 7.17 12.21 -10.32
N SER A 26 8.24 12.03 -9.56
CA SER A 26 8.48 10.78 -8.83
C SER A 26 8.10 10.93 -7.37
N SER A 27 7.36 9.96 -6.86
CA SER A 27 7.08 9.84 -5.43
C SER A 27 8.16 9.00 -4.75
N THR A 28 8.60 9.44 -3.57
CA THR A 28 9.48 8.68 -2.68
C THR A 28 8.71 8.22 -1.45
N TYR A 29 8.94 6.99 -1.01
CA TYR A 29 8.32 6.38 0.17
C TYR A 29 9.38 6.25 1.25
N THR A 30 9.18 6.91 2.39
CA THR A 30 10.09 6.82 3.54
C THR A 30 9.39 6.07 4.66
N LEU A 31 9.91 4.90 5.06
CA LEU A 31 9.38 4.17 6.22
C LEU A 31 9.56 5.01 7.48
N ILE A 32 8.46 5.33 8.16
CA ILE A 32 8.47 6.11 9.40
C ILE A 32 8.02 5.31 10.63
N TRP A 33 7.36 4.17 10.41
CA TRP A 33 6.90 3.30 11.48
C TRP A 33 6.64 1.88 10.97
N GLU A 34 6.93 0.89 11.81
CA GLU A 34 6.70 -0.53 11.57
C GLU A 34 6.42 -1.20 12.92
N GLU A 35 5.40 -2.05 12.99
CA GLU A 35 5.03 -2.78 14.21
C GLU A 35 4.23 -4.05 13.88
N ASP A 36 4.38 -5.06 14.74
CA ASP A 36 3.60 -6.30 14.68
C ASP A 36 2.28 -6.15 15.46
N ILE A 37 1.15 -6.07 14.74
CA ILE A 37 -0.16 -5.92 15.37
C ILE A 37 -0.63 -7.28 15.88
N SER A 38 -0.51 -7.49 17.19
CA SER A 38 -0.89 -8.75 17.83
C SER A 38 -2.38 -9.06 17.66
N SER A 39 -2.71 -10.32 17.38
CA SER A 39 -4.09 -10.82 17.35
C SER A 39 -4.76 -10.97 18.73
N SER A 40 -4.23 -10.29 19.75
CA SER A 40 -4.76 -10.28 21.13
C SER A 40 -5.89 -9.27 21.38
N GLY A 41 -6.22 -8.46 20.38
CA GLY A 41 -7.27 -7.43 20.48
C GLY A 41 -6.86 -6.17 21.23
N VAL A 42 -5.59 -6.07 21.65
CA VAL A 42 -5.00 -4.85 22.21
C VAL A 42 -4.61 -3.92 21.07
N PRO A 43 -5.01 -2.64 21.04
CA PRO A 43 -4.59 -1.68 20.03
C PRO A 43 -3.13 -1.21 20.18
N GLN A 44 -2.51 -0.86 19.06
CA GLN A 44 -1.13 -0.36 18.97
C GLN A 44 -1.17 1.01 18.32
N VAL A 45 -0.44 1.95 18.91
CA VAL A 45 -0.53 3.37 18.57
C VAL A 45 0.65 3.74 17.66
N SER A 46 0.35 4.34 16.51
CA SER A 46 1.36 4.89 15.61
C SER A 46 1.96 6.20 16.17
N PRO A 47 3.00 6.75 15.51
CA PRO A 47 3.34 8.15 15.67
C PRO A 47 2.20 9.07 15.20
N VAL A 48 2.25 10.33 15.61
CA VAL A 48 1.34 11.37 15.09
C VAL A 48 1.59 11.59 13.61
N LEU A 49 0.54 11.47 12.80
CA LEU A 49 0.58 11.70 11.35
C LEU A 49 0.24 13.16 11.07
N ILE A 50 1.14 13.88 10.37
CA ILE A 50 1.04 15.32 10.16
C ILE A 50 -0.19 15.64 9.31
N THR A 51 -0.98 16.64 9.75
CA THR A 51 -2.19 17.07 9.04
C THR A 51 -1.92 17.38 7.58
N GLY A 52 -2.67 16.76 6.67
CA GLY A 52 -2.60 17.02 5.23
C GLY A 52 -1.44 16.34 4.49
N LYS A 53 -0.53 15.65 5.19
CA LYS A 53 0.48 14.81 4.54
C LYS A 53 -0.14 13.48 4.08
N LEU A 54 0.33 12.99 2.94
CA LEU A 54 -0.07 11.69 2.40
C LEU A 54 0.86 10.59 2.90
N TYR A 55 0.27 9.50 3.35
CA TYR A 55 0.94 8.31 3.84
C TYR A 55 0.50 7.09 3.04
N TYR A 56 1.39 6.13 2.90
CA TYR A 56 1.10 4.79 2.40
C TYR A 56 1.17 3.82 3.58
N ILE A 57 0.08 3.12 3.85
CA ILE A 57 0.00 2.14 4.94
C ILE A 57 -0.09 0.76 4.32
N GLU A 58 0.80 -0.12 4.73
CA GLU A 58 0.89 -1.51 4.26
C GLU A 58 0.62 -2.45 5.44
N ALA A 59 -0.17 -3.49 5.20
CA ALA A 59 -0.37 -4.59 6.13
C ALA A 59 -0.09 -5.91 5.39
N ASP A 60 0.64 -6.82 6.02
CA ASP A 60 1.03 -8.09 5.41
C ASP A 60 0.76 -9.29 6.31
N GLU A 61 0.99 -10.48 5.76
CA GLU A 61 0.85 -11.79 6.42
C GLU A 61 -0.59 -12.15 6.88
N ILE A 62 -0.66 -13.16 7.76
CA ILE A 62 -1.88 -13.75 8.28
C ILE A 62 -1.78 -13.92 9.79
N PHE A 63 -2.92 -14.03 10.45
CA PHE A 63 -3.02 -14.52 11.82
C PHE A 63 -4.02 -15.68 11.89
N TRP A 64 -3.93 -16.50 12.93
CA TRP A 64 -4.93 -17.53 13.19
C TRP A 64 -5.97 -16.99 14.16
N TYR A 65 -7.25 -16.97 13.75
CA TYR A 65 -8.39 -16.64 14.62
C TYR A 65 -8.95 -17.89 15.35
N ASP A 66 -8.58 -19.07 14.88
CA ASP A 66 -8.72 -20.31 15.65
C ASP A 66 -7.54 -21.21 15.33
N GLN A 67 -6.50 -21.12 16.15
CA GLN A 67 -5.28 -21.91 15.98
C GLN A 67 -5.55 -23.43 16.02
N SER A 68 -6.56 -23.86 16.78
CA SER A 68 -6.89 -25.28 16.94
C SER A 68 -7.67 -25.84 15.75
N GLY A 69 -8.54 -25.02 15.17
CA GLY A 69 -9.26 -25.29 13.92
C GLY A 69 -8.40 -25.09 12.67
N TYR A 70 -7.19 -24.55 12.81
CA TYR A 70 -6.36 -24.08 11.69
C TYR A 70 -7.10 -23.07 10.81
N PHE A 71 -7.85 -22.17 11.42
CA PHE A 71 -8.51 -21.09 10.69
C PHE A 71 -7.68 -19.82 10.76
N ALA A 72 -7.62 -19.10 9.65
CA ALA A 72 -6.76 -17.93 9.51
C ALA A 72 -7.43 -16.78 8.79
N ALA A 73 -6.96 -15.58 9.08
CA ALA A 73 -7.40 -14.35 8.49
C ALA A 73 -6.19 -13.45 8.21
N ASP A 74 -6.38 -12.54 7.26
CA ASP A 74 -5.46 -11.45 6.96
C ASP A 74 -6.19 -10.14 7.29
N ALA A 75 -5.72 -9.00 6.78
CA ALA A 75 -6.34 -7.71 7.08
C ALA A 75 -7.85 -7.65 6.72
N GLN A 76 -8.33 -8.43 5.74
CA GLN A 76 -9.66 -8.26 5.13
C GLN A 76 -10.43 -9.57 4.91
N TYR A 77 -9.72 -10.67 4.67
CA TYR A 77 -10.27 -11.96 4.27
C TYR A 77 -9.95 -13.01 5.32
N TYR A 78 -10.73 -14.09 5.30
CA TYR A 78 -10.48 -15.27 6.10
C TYR A 78 -10.63 -16.55 5.30
N THR A 79 -9.99 -17.61 5.80
CA THR A 79 -10.11 -18.98 5.33
C THR A 79 -10.56 -19.90 6.47
N THR A 80 -11.22 -20.98 6.08
CA THR A 80 -11.50 -22.14 6.95
C THR A 80 -10.68 -23.37 6.54
N ASP A 81 -9.81 -23.24 5.54
CA ASP A 81 -8.81 -24.23 5.14
C ASP A 81 -7.46 -23.52 5.03
N ASN A 82 -6.69 -23.62 6.12
CA ASN A 82 -5.34 -23.09 6.17
C ASN A 82 -4.26 -24.18 6.03
N THR A 83 -4.53 -25.22 5.23
CA THR A 83 -3.55 -26.27 4.93
C THR A 83 -2.24 -25.70 4.38
N ASN A 84 -2.31 -24.55 3.68
CA ASN A 84 -1.17 -23.72 3.33
C ASN A 84 -1.42 -22.26 3.75
N ALA A 85 -0.73 -21.84 4.81
CA ALA A 85 -0.76 -20.48 5.39
C ALA A 85 -0.65 -19.34 4.38
N TRP A 86 0.08 -19.56 3.29
CA TRP A 86 0.47 -18.51 2.35
C TRP A 86 -0.28 -18.62 1.01
N GLN A 87 -1.08 -19.68 0.83
CA GLN A 87 -1.82 -19.93 -0.40
C GLN A 87 -3.18 -20.54 -0.07
N TRP A 88 -4.15 -19.67 0.23
CA TRP A 88 -5.49 -20.14 0.57
C TRP A 88 -6.24 -20.62 -0.67
N VAL A 89 -6.85 -21.80 -0.56
CA VAL A 89 -7.68 -22.39 -1.62
C VAL A 89 -9.09 -21.79 -1.60
N ASN A 90 -9.65 -21.58 -0.41
CA ASN A 90 -10.87 -20.83 -0.19
C ASN A 90 -10.57 -19.53 0.59
N HIS A 91 -11.36 -18.50 0.31
CA HIS A 91 -11.29 -17.24 1.01
C HIS A 91 -12.67 -16.60 1.02
N TYR A 92 -12.94 -15.82 2.05
CA TYR A 92 -14.19 -15.10 2.22
C TYR A 92 -13.87 -13.69 2.73
N ALA A 93 -14.46 -12.68 2.11
CA ALA A 93 -14.40 -11.32 2.66
C ALA A 93 -15.32 -11.25 3.87
N VAL A 94 -14.94 -10.49 4.90
CA VAL A 94 -15.91 -10.12 5.94
C VAL A 94 -16.80 -9.00 5.39
N PRO A 95 -18.13 -9.20 5.29
CA PRO A 95 -19.02 -8.18 4.75
C PRO A 95 -18.99 -6.91 5.60
N GLU A 96 -18.79 -5.75 4.95
CA GLU A 96 -18.82 -4.42 5.58
C GLU A 96 -17.84 -4.23 6.76
N SER A 97 -16.82 -5.08 6.87
CA SER A 97 -15.86 -5.03 7.97
C SER A 97 -14.44 -5.45 7.52
N SER A 98 -13.46 -5.28 8.40
CA SER A 98 -12.09 -5.78 8.25
C SER A 98 -11.56 -6.30 9.58
N PHE A 99 -10.67 -7.30 9.54
CA PHE A 99 -10.03 -7.81 10.75
C PHE A 99 -9.04 -6.79 11.29
N LEU A 100 -8.23 -6.18 10.42
CA LEU A 100 -7.35 -5.07 10.80
C LEU A 100 -8.13 -3.76 10.70
N GLN A 101 -8.31 -3.09 11.83
CA GLN A 101 -9.02 -1.82 11.93
C GLN A 101 -8.07 -0.67 12.25
N ILE A 102 -8.43 0.53 11.77
CA ILE A 102 -7.76 1.79 12.11
C ILE A 102 -8.71 2.63 12.95
N ASN A 103 -8.27 3.09 14.12
CA ASN A 103 -9.08 3.86 15.07
C ASN A 103 -10.41 3.20 15.48
N GLY A 104 -10.47 1.85 15.44
CA GLY A 104 -11.69 1.08 15.72
C GLY A 104 -12.70 1.06 14.58
N GLU A 105 -12.33 1.60 13.41
CA GLU A 105 -13.16 1.61 12.21
C GLU A 105 -12.66 0.58 11.20
N SER A 106 -13.60 0.01 10.44
CA SER A 106 -13.28 -0.93 9.38
C SER A 106 -12.64 -0.21 8.19
N VAL A 107 -11.63 -0.85 7.61
CA VAL A 107 -10.85 -0.34 6.49
C VAL A 107 -11.02 -1.27 5.32
N ASN A 108 -11.36 -0.74 4.15
CA ASN A 108 -11.31 -1.51 2.92
C ASN A 108 -9.85 -1.64 2.47
N TRP A 109 -9.20 -2.74 2.83
CA TRP A 109 -7.80 -3.01 2.48
C TRP A 109 -7.63 -3.42 1.00
N GLY A 110 -8.72 -3.62 0.27
CA GLY A 110 -8.71 -3.92 -1.16
C GLY A 110 -9.10 -5.36 -1.50
N PRO A 111 -8.91 -5.78 -2.76
CA PRO A 111 -9.25 -7.12 -3.22
C PRO A 111 -8.31 -8.18 -2.64
N PHE A 112 -8.80 -9.42 -2.55
CA PHE A 112 -8.07 -10.56 -2.01
C PHE A 112 -6.64 -10.69 -2.56
N SER A 113 -5.69 -10.79 -1.63
CA SER A 113 -4.25 -10.93 -1.85
C SER A 113 -3.81 -12.32 -1.39
N ASN A 114 -3.00 -13.04 -2.17
CA ASN A 114 -2.66 -14.44 -1.90
C ASN A 114 -1.37 -14.85 -2.64
N GLY A 115 -0.65 -15.86 -2.12
CA GLY A 115 0.49 -16.45 -2.81
C GLY A 115 1.63 -15.44 -3.06
N ASP A 116 1.80 -15.03 -4.31
CA ASP A 116 2.92 -14.18 -4.76
C ASP A 116 2.94 -12.79 -4.08
N THR A 117 1.79 -12.32 -3.58
CA THR A 117 1.66 -11.08 -2.83
C THR A 117 1.69 -11.29 -1.31
N GLY A 118 1.78 -12.52 -0.82
CA GLY A 118 1.99 -12.82 0.61
C GLY A 118 0.93 -12.26 1.56
N HIS A 119 -0.32 -12.13 1.11
CA HIS A 119 -1.39 -11.46 1.87
C HIS A 119 -1.08 -9.98 2.18
N THR A 120 -0.31 -9.30 1.33
CA THR A 120 -0.04 -7.86 1.47
C THR A 120 -1.16 -7.02 0.87
N TYR A 121 -1.54 -5.98 1.62
CA TYR A 121 -2.54 -4.98 1.28
C TYR A 121 -2.00 -3.59 1.56
N SER A 122 -2.56 -2.57 0.91
CA SER A 122 -2.19 -1.20 1.18
C SER A 122 -3.28 -0.18 0.90
N ILE A 123 -3.17 0.96 1.59
CA ILE A 123 -4.05 2.11 1.43
C ILE A 123 -3.24 3.41 1.43
N GLU A 124 -3.81 4.43 0.82
CA GLU A 124 -3.38 5.82 1.02
C GLU A 124 -4.15 6.43 2.19
N TYR A 125 -3.46 7.19 3.04
CA TYR A 125 -4.03 7.81 4.24
C TYR A 125 -3.56 9.26 4.36
N ILE A 126 -4.48 10.19 4.60
CA ILE A 126 -4.14 11.59 4.83
C ILE A 126 -4.05 11.80 6.35
N GLY A 127 -2.90 12.26 6.83
CA GLY A 127 -2.72 12.55 8.25
C GLY A 127 -3.69 13.62 8.72
N GLU A 128 -4.18 13.46 9.95
CA GLU A 128 -5.14 14.38 10.57
C GLU A 128 -4.51 15.24 11.68
N GLY A 129 -3.22 15.04 11.98
CA GLY A 129 -2.54 15.70 13.11
C GLY A 129 -2.60 14.90 14.40
N GLU A 130 -3.00 13.63 14.33
CA GLU A 130 -3.16 12.72 15.47
C GLU A 130 -2.45 11.39 15.20
N ALA A 131 -2.20 10.64 16.27
CA ALA A 131 -1.77 9.25 16.15
C ALA A 131 -2.98 8.36 15.82
N ILE A 132 -2.78 7.34 15.01
CA ILE A 132 -3.81 6.33 14.73
C ILE A 132 -3.53 5.06 15.50
N THR A 133 -4.57 4.24 15.72
CA THR A 133 -4.42 2.93 16.35
C THR A 133 -4.72 1.83 15.37
N PHE A 134 -3.91 0.78 15.37
CA PHE A 134 -4.19 -0.47 14.67
C PHE A 134 -4.68 -1.51 15.67
N LYS A 135 -5.68 -2.30 15.28
CA LYS A 135 -6.18 -3.42 16.09
C LYS A 135 -6.66 -4.54 15.19
N ILE A 136 -6.27 -5.77 15.51
CA ILE A 136 -6.93 -6.97 14.99
C ILE A 136 -8.19 -7.23 15.82
N VAL A 137 -9.34 -7.33 15.14
CA VAL A 137 -10.63 -7.71 15.73
C VAL A 137 -10.96 -9.13 15.31
N ASP A 138 -11.23 -10.01 16.28
CA ASP A 138 -11.79 -11.32 15.97
C ASP A 138 -13.29 -11.18 15.64
N LEU A 139 -13.61 -11.30 14.35
CA LEU A 139 -14.98 -11.17 13.86
C LEU A 139 -15.71 -12.52 13.75
N MET A 140 -15.02 -13.63 14.05
CA MET A 140 -15.56 -14.96 13.82
C MET A 140 -16.24 -15.52 15.06
N ASP A 141 -15.59 -15.39 16.22
CA ASP A 141 -16.12 -15.86 17.51
C ASP A 141 -15.87 -14.88 18.67
N GLU A 142 -15.31 -13.70 18.39
CA GLU A 142 -15.00 -12.64 19.35
C GLU A 142 -14.06 -13.08 20.50
N THR A 143 -13.31 -14.18 20.29
CA THR A 143 -12.45 -14.77 21.32
C THR A 143 -10.98 -14.63 20.94
N TYR A 144 -10.24 -13.81 21.67
CA TYR A 144 -8.81 -13.60 21.39
C TYR A 144 -7.89 -14.69 21.98
N SER A 145 -8.42 -15.62 22.78
CA SER A 145 -7.60 -16.57 23.55
C SER A 145 -7.06 -17.76 22.74
N ASN A 146 -7.71 -18.08 21.63
CA ASN A 146 -7.32 -19.07 20.63
C ASN A 146 -6.65 -18.42 19.40
N ASN A 147 -6.45 -17.09 19.45
CA ASN A 147 -5.76 -16.37 18.41
C ASN A 147 -4.25 -16.56 18.52
N HIS A 148 -3.59 -16.56 17.37
CA HIS A 148 -2.15 -16.69 17.31
C HIS A 148 -1.57 -15.80 16.21
N CYS A 149 -0.31 -15.39 16.40
CA CYS A 149 0.43 -14.50 15.50
C CYS A 149 0.00 -13.01 15.53
N HIS A 150 0.34 -12.29 14.47
CA HIS A 150 0.20 -10.85 14.29
C HIS A 150 0.09 -10.52 12.80
N LEU A 151 -0.26 -9.27 12.49
CA LEU A 151 -0.11 -8.70 11.15
C LEU A 151 0.95 -7.58 11.24
N PRO A 152 2.08 -7.69 10.54
CA PRO A 152 3.01 -6.58 10.43
C PRO A 152 2.37 -5.42 9.67
N VAL A 153 2.52 -4.21 10.21
CA VAL A 153 2.02 -2.98 9.61
C VAL A 153 3.14 -1.98 9.46
N LYS A 154 3.24 -1.37 8.28
CA LYS A 154 4.24 -0.36 7.94
C LYS A 154 3.56 0.93 7.50
N ILE A 155 4.07 2.07 7.95
CA ILE A 155 3.65 3.40 7.50
C ILE A 155 4.83 4.07 6.81
N TYR A 156 4.58 4.52 5.58
CA TYR A 156 5.52 5.29 4.79
C TYR A 156 4.99 6.71 4.57
N GLU A 157 5.84 7.71 4.78
CA GLU A 157 5.56 9.07 4.31
C GLU A 157 5.81 9.15 2.80
N ILE A 158 4.85 9.71 2.05
CA ILE A 158 4.97 9.94 0.61
C ILE A 158 5.43 11.39 0.37
N THR A 159 6.53 11.57 -0.35
CA THR A 159 7.00 12.88 -0.80
C THR A 159 7.02 12.93 -2.33
N THR A 160 6.43 13.95 -2.93
CA THR A 160 6.43 14.18 -4.38
C THR A 160 7.47 15.23 -4.76
N SER A 161 8.28 14.96 -5.80
CA SER A 161 9.36 15.85 -6.26
C SER A 161 8.92 17.22 -6.82
N ASP A 162 7.63 17.50 -6.89
CA ASP A 162 7.07 18.73 -7.48
C ASP A 162 6.88 19.88 -6.46
N GLU A 163 7.14 19.66 -5.17
CA GLU A 163 7.37 20.77 -4.24
C GLU A 163 8.75 21.39 -4.49
N THR A 164 8.90 22.08 -5.62
CA THR A 164 9.90 23.14 -5.67
C THR A 164 9.43 24.22 -4.73
N ASP A 165 10.11 24.36 -3.58
CA ASP A 165 9.96 25.51 -2.70
C ASP A 165 9.80 26.79 -3.55
N PRO A 166 8.81 27.66 -3.27
CA PRO A 166 8.75 28.94 -3.95
C PRO A 166 10.08 29.63 -3.70
N VAL A 167 10.86 29.85 -4.76
CA VAL A 167 12.08 30.62 -4.70
C VAL A 167 11.69 32.01 -4.19
N VAL A 168 11.92 32.24 -2.90
CA VAL A 168 11.79 33.56 -2.29
C VAL A 168 12.86 34.42 -2.95
N SER A 169 12.44 35.20 -3.93
CA SER A 169 13.28 36.21 -4.57
C SER A 169 13.48 37.32 -3.55
N ILE A 170 14.66 37.35 -2.92
CA ILE A 170 15.16 38.44 -2.06
C ILE A 170 15.66 39.62 -2.89
#